data_AF-A0AAU2XFG5-F1
#
_entry.id   AF-A0AAU2XFG5-F1
#
_cell.length_a   1.000
_cell.length_b   1.000
_cell.length_c   1.000
_cell.angle_alpha   90.00
_cell.angle_beta   90.00
_cell.angle_gamma   90.00
#
_symmetry.space_group_name_H-M   'P 1'
#
loop_
_entity.id
_entity.type
_entity.pdbx_description
1 polymer ?
#
loop_
_entity_poly.entity_id
_entity_poly.type
_entity_poly.pdbx_seq_one_letter_code
_entity_poly.pdbx_strand_id
1 'polypeptide(L)' 'MNAAEANRRRNRARHWNGRVASAQTDRDRAGVWYDASRTVAAQAERDGRPEVWADLVQTLHDFFQRHAK' A
#
# COMPACT_ATOMS: atom_id res chain seq x y z
N MET A 1 -4.61 -3.21 22.66
CA MET A 1 -4.92 -2.47 21.42
C MET A 1 -5.75 -1.25 21.78
N ASN A 2 -5.25 -0.03 21.58
CA ASN A 2 -5.93 1.19 22.04
C ASN A 2 -6.99 1.65 21.04
N ALA A 3 -8.11 2.20 21.51
CA ALA A 3 -9.20 2.72 20.66
C ALA A 3 -8.72 3.77 19.64
N ALA A 4 -7.66 4.54 19.98
CA ALA A 4 -7.02 5.50 19.09
C ALA A 4 -6.32 4.84 17.88
N GLU A 5 -5.65 3.70 18.07
CA GLU A 5 -4.98 2.97 16.97
C GLU A 5 -6.00 2.34 16.03
N ALA A 6 -7.09 1.80 16.59
CA ALA A 6 -8.21 1.27 15.82
C ALA A 6 -8.84 2.36 14.93
N ASN A 7 -9.02 3.58 15.46
CA ASN A 7 -9.53 4.71 14.68
C ASN A 7 -8.55 5.17 13.58
N ARG A 8 -7.24 5.24 13.85
CA ARG A 8 -6.25 5.58 12.82
C ARG A 8 -6.24 4.55 11.68
N ARG A 9 -6.33 3.25 12.01
CA ARG A 9 -6.40 2.19 11.01
C ARG A 9 -7.66 2.31 10.14
N ARG A 10 -8.82 2.56 10.76
CA ARG A 10 -10.10 2.77 10.04
C ARG A 10 -10.05 4.01 9.14
N ASN A 11 -9.47 5.12 9.61
CA ASN A 11 -9.36 6.34 8.81
C ASN A 11 -8.44 6.15 7.60
N ARG A 12 -7.32 5.46 7.76
CA ARG A 12 -6.43 5.11 6.63
C ARG A 12 -7.15 4.23 5.60
N ALA A 13 -7.87 3.20 6.05
CA ALA A 13 -8.64 2.35 5.16
C ALA A 13 -9.70 3.16 4.37
N ARG A 14 -10.43 4.06 5.05
CA ARG A 14 -11.40 4.95 4.39
C ARG A 14 -10.75 5.89 3.37
N HIS A 15 -9.60 6.46 3.70
CA HIS A 15 -8.84 7.34 2.79
C HIS A 15 -8.45 6.61 1.50
N TRP A 16 -7.82 5.44 1.62
CA TRP A 16 -7.39 4.66 0.46
C TRP A 16 -8.59 4.13 -0.33
N ASN A 17 -9.64 3.65 0.33
CA ASN A 17 -10.86 3.19 -0.34
C ASN A 17 -11.54 4.34 -1.12
N GLY A 18 -11.54 5.55 -0.58
CA GLY A 18 -12.04 6.73 -1.29
C GLY A 18 -11.23 7.01 -2.56
N ARG A 19 -9.89 6.97 -2.47
CA ARG A 19 -9.00 7.16 -3.64
C ARG A 19 -9.20 6.07 -4.70
N VAL A 20 -9.38 4.80 -4.29
CA VAL A 20 -9.68 3.69 -5.21
C VAL A 20 -11.05 3.85 -5.85
N ALA A 21 -12.06 4.30 -5.11
CA ALA A 21 -13.40 4.55 -5.64
C ALA A 21 -13.45 5.70 -6.66
N SER A 22 -12.59 6.71 -6.50
CA SER A 22 -12.45 7.82 -7.45
C SER A 22 -11.60 7.49 -8.67
N ALA A 23 -10.88 6.37 -8.67
CA ALA A 23 -10.03 5.95 -9.78
C ALA A 23 -10.89 5.39 -10.92
N GLN A 24 -10.78 5.99 -12.11
CA GLN A 24 -11.62 5.66 -13.26
C GLN A 24 -11.10 4.48 -14.07
N THR A 25 -9.79 4.24 -14.04
CA THR A 25 -9.14 3.15 -14.77
C THR A 25 -8.36 2.24 -13.84
N ASP A 26 -8.08 1.01 -14.28
CA ASP A 26 -7.22 0.09 -13.51
C ASP A 26 -5.77 0.62 -13.39
N ARG A 27 -5.33 1.44 -14.33
CA ARG A 27 -4.05 2.18 -14.23
C ARG A 27 -4.07 3.15 -13.04
N ASP A 28 -5.15 3.90 -12.87
CA ASP A 28 -5.29 4.84 -11.75
C ASP A 28 -5.36 4.08 -10.42
N ARG A 29 -6.10 2.96 -10.38
CA ARG A 29 -6.18 2.09 -9.21
C ARG A 29 -4.83 1.50 -8.84
N ALA A 30 -4.05 1.06 -9.83
CA ALA A 30 -2.69 0.55 -9.61
C ALA A 30 -1.78 1.64 -9.00
N GLY A 31 -1.88 2.88 -9.48
CA GLY A 31 -1.18 4.03 -8.89
C GLY A 31 -1.54 4.26 -7.43
N VAL A 32 -2.84 4.23 -7.09
CA VAL A 32 -3.31 4.38 -5.69
C VAL A 32 -2.78 3.27 -4.80
N TRP A 33 -2.81 2.01 -5.25
CA TRP A 33 -2.30 0.89 -4.47
C TRP A 33 -0.78 0.92 -4.31
N TYR A 34 -0.06 1.40 -5.31
CA TYR A 34 1.38 1.62 -5.22
C TYR A 34 1.74 2.67 -4.15
N ASP A 35 1.06 3.83 -4.17
CA ASP A 35 1.22 4.87 -3.14
C ASP A 35 0.89 4.36 -1.73
N ALA A 36 -0.22 3.61 -1.61
CA ALA A 36 -0.65 3.03 -0.35
C ALA A 36 0.40 2.07 0.22
N SER A 37 0.93 1.19 -0.63
CA SER A 37 1.94 0.19 -0.25
C SER A 37 3.23 0.86 0.19
N ARG A 38 3.70 1.89 -0.53
CA ARG A 38 4.84 2.71 -0.13
C ARG A 38 4.65 3.39 1.21
N THR A 39 3.46 3.92 1.47
CA THR A 39 3.14 4.57 2.76
C THR A 39 3.22 3.57 3.91
N VAL A 40 2.74 2.34 3.69
CA VAL A 40 2.83 1.25 4.68
C VAL A 40 4.28 0.85 4.93
N ALA A 41 5.07 0.66 3.87
CA ALA A 41 6.48 0.29 4.00
C ALA A 41 7.31 1.38 4.72
N ALA A 42 7.09 2.66 4.38
CA ALA A 42 7.75 3.78 5.05
C ALA A 42 7.37 3.91 6.54
N GLN A 43 6.12 3.59 6.90
CA GLN A 43 5.73 3.56 8.32
C GLN A 43 6.38 2.37 9.04
N ALA A 44 6.37 1.18 8.42
CA ALA A 44 6.98 -0.02 9.00
C ALA A 44 8.48 0.17 9.23
N GLU A 45 9.20 0.78 8.28
CA GLU A 45 10.62 1.13 8.44
C GLU A 45 10.86 2.02 9.67
N ARG A 46 10.06 3.07 9.86
CA ARG A 46 10.13 3.94 11.05
C ARG A 46 9.83 3.18 12.35
N ASP A 47 8.98 2.16 12.27
CA ASP A 47 8.62 1.29 13.38
C ASP A 47 9.64 0.15 13.59
N GLY A 48 10.79 0.18 12.91
CA GLY A 48 11.89 -0.79 13.06
C GLY A 48 11.70 -2.08 12.25
N ARG A 49 10.82 -2.05 11.25
CA ARG A 49 10.47 -3.18 10.38
C ARG A 49 10.82 -2.90 8.90
N PRO A 50 12.11 -2.76 8.56
CA PRO A 50 12.53 -2.45 7.19
C PRO A 50 12.25 -3.61 6.21
N GLU A 51 12.01 -4.83 6.69
CA GLU A 51 11.74 -6.01 5.86
C GLU A 51 10.50 -5.84 4.97
N VAL A 52 9.56 -4.97 5.36
CA VAL A 52 8.35 -4.69 4.57
C VAL A 52 8.68 -4.06 3.20
N TRP A 53 9.82 -3.37 3.07
CA TRP A 53 10.30 -2.91 1.78
C TRP A 53 10.70 -4.07 0.86
N ALA A 54 11.32 -5.12 1.41
CA ALA A 54 11.70 -6.30 0.64
C ALA A 54 10.46 -7.04 0.11
N ASP A 55 9.41 -7.17 0.94
CA ASP A 55 8.13 -7.75 0.52
C ASP A 55 7.49 -6.97 -0.64
N LEU A 56 7.54 -5.63 -0.58
CA LEU A 56 7.05 -4.78 -1.66
C LEU A 56 7.86 -4.97 -2.94
N VAL A 57 9.20 -5.01 -2.84
CA VAL A 57 10.08 -5.25 -4.00
C VAL A 57 9.79 -6.60 -4.64
N GLN A 58 9.67 -7.67 -3.85
CA GLN A 58 9.36 -9.00 -4.37
C GLN A 58 8.02 -9.00 -5.13
N THR A 59 6.99 -8.37 -4.56
CA THR A 59 5.66 -8.28 -5.19
C THR A 59 5.71 -7.58 -6.55
N LEU A 60 6.45 -6.48 -6.66
CA LEU A 60 6.61 -5.73 -7.90
C LEU A 60 7.45 -6.51 -8.92
N HIS A 61 8.52 -7.16 -8.47
CA HIS A 61 9.38 -7.99 -9.29
C HIS A 61 8.59 -9.18 -9.88
N ASP A 62 7.78 -9.87 -9.08
CA ASP A 62 6.95 -10.99 -9.54
C ASP A 62 5.90 -10.53 -10.56
N PHE A 63 5.30 -9.36 -10.33
CA PHE A 63 4.40 -8.77 -11.31
C PHE A 63 5.11 -8.50 -12.64
N PHE A 64 6.30 -7.88 -12.59
CA PHE A 64 7.10 -7.61 -13.78
C PHE A 64 7.47 -8.90 -14.51
N GLN A 65 8.01 -9.90 -13.82
CA GLN A 65 8.42 -11.16 -14.45
C GLN A 65 7.26 -11.91 -15.11
N ARG A 66 6.05 -11.85 -14.54
CA ARG A 66 4.86 -12.51 -15.13
C ARG A 66 4.42 -11.90 -16.46
N HIS A 67 4.69 -10.60 -16.68
CA HIS A 67 4.12 -9.85 -17.80
C HIS A 67 5.16 -9.28 -18.77
N ALA A 68 6.46 -9.28 -18.44
CA ALA A 68 7.53 -8.75 -19.27
C ALA A 68 7.99 -9.72 -20.39
N LYS A 69 7.14 -10.65 -20.83
CA LYS A 69 7.42 -11.59 -21.92
C LYS A 69 6.86 -11.10 -23.25
#